data_AF-A0A225VNA6-F1
#
_entry.id   AF-A0A225VNA6-F1
#
_cell.length_a   1.000
_cell.length_b   1.000
_cell.length_c   1.000
_cell.angle_alpha   90.00
_cell.angle_beta   90.00
_cell.angle_gamma   90.00
#
_symmetry.space_group_name_H-M   'P 1'
#
loop_
_entity.id
_entity.type
_entity.pdbx_description
1 polymer ?
#
loop_
_entity_poly.entity_id
_entity_poly.type
_entity_poly.pdbx_seq_one_letter_code
_entity_poly.pdbx_strand_id
1 'polypeptide(L)'
;MDGKTTVGWVAMVDNYWDIGSGGDQSGKFKTMAKEKGMSVKDVVLDMVKDEKCGYTRTDVDPQPIPTNGKGIWKGSYGGGFTHQGPCELYIDDKMVFHSDNCEDEYPGGDPKSDQMSEMPVDYSSCNGECMFAIYWVAFQNAQWQAYVNCVPLKGDGSTKQTETKTSNAGSTQGSQTNSKSTENSSKQGDTPSDQAPSTEQKTTQAPSSDQKNQTPSTEKETSQQQSTPAPQDQQKQQQQPQNQQQDQQKQQEEQQKKQQEEQQKQQEEQQKQQEEQKKQQEQTPSSEQRSLDFGNLTGNTGTVQPPTNLRK
;
A
#
# COMPACT_ATOMS: atom_id res chain seq x y z
N MET A 1 11.12 11.96 -21.18
CA MET A 1 10.48 10.83 -21.90
C MET A 1 9.01 11.17 -22.08
N ASP A 2 8.41 10.78 -23.20
CA ASP A 2 6.98 11.04 -23.43
C ASP A 2 6.14 10.21 -22.44
N GLY A 3 5.59 10.88 -21.42
CA GLY A 3 4.77 10.22 -20.41
C GLY A 3 3.52 9.61 -21.02
N LYS A 4 3.26 8.34 -20.69
CA LYS A 4 2.09 7.61 -21.18
C LYS A 4 0.88 8.02 -20.35
N THR A 5 -0.30 8.11 -20.97
CA THR A 5 -1.58 8.34 -20.26
C THR A 5 -2.08 7.12 -19.47
N THR A 6 -1.26 6.07 -19.39
CA THR A 6 -1.55 4.83 -18.67
C THR A 6 -1.51 5.06 -17.17
N VAL A 7 -2.65 4.88 -16.50
CA VAL A 7 -2.73 4.73 -15.04
C VAL A 7 -2.76 3.25 -14.69
N GLY A 8 -1.79 2.78 -13.89
CA GLY A 8 -1.63 1.36 -13.59
C GLY A 8 -0.23 1.01 -13.08
N TRP A 9 0.01 -0.28 -12.88
CA TRP A 9 1.34 -0.80 -12.53
C TRP A 9 2.31 -0.66 -13.71
N VAL A 10 3.59 -0.54 -13.38
CA VAL A 10 4.69 -0.42 -14.36
C VAL A 10 5.20 -1.80 -14.74
N ALA A 11 5.26 -2.72 -13.76
CA ALA A 11 5.57 -4.13 -13.97
C ALA A 11 4.66 -5.02 -13.13
N MET A 12 4.40 -6.24 -13.61
CA MET A 12 3.74 -7.31 -12.86
C MET A 12 4.61 -8.55 -12.95
N VAL A 13 4.91 -9.17 -11.82
CA VAL A 13 5.77 -10.36 -11.72
C VAL A 13 5.10 -11.41 -10.85
N ASP A 14 4.93 -12.61 -11.39
CA ASP A 14 4.42 -13.75 -10.62
C ASP A 14 5.52 -14.28 -9.69
N ASN A 15 5.22 -14.38 -8.39
CA ASN A 15 6.11 -14.94 -7.36
C ASN A 15 7.53 -14.33 -7.33
N TYR A 16 7.65 -13.00 -7.42
CA TYR A 16 8.95 -12.29 -7.39
C TYR A 16 9.86 -12.79 -6.27
N TRP A 17 9.31 -12.97 -5.06
CA TRP A 17 9.83 -13.90 -4.06
C TRP A 17 8.78 -14.95 -3.70
N ASP A 18 9.23 -16.16 -3.36
CA ASP A 18 8.38 -17.25 -2.87
C ASP A 18 7.93 -16.98 -1.43
N ILE A 19 6.85 -16.20 -1.29
CA ILE A 19 6.15 -15.95 -0.01
C ILE A 19 4.73 -16.57 0.01
N GLY A 20 4.38 -17.33 -1.03
CA GLY A 20 3.03 -17.82 -1.29
C GLY A 20 2.04 -16.73 -1.74
N SER A 21 0.81 -17.16 -1.99
CA SER A 21 -0.23 -16.36 -2.65
C SER A 21 -1.34 -15.82 -1.73
N GLY A 22 -1.05 -15.68 -0.43
CA GLY A 22 -2.05 -15.24 0.55
C GLY A 22 -1.57 -15.27 2.00
N GLY A 23 -2.50 -14.96 2.91
CA GLY A 23 -2.19 -14.65 4.32
C GLY A 23 -1.55 -13.27 4.45
N ASP A 24 -0.78 -13.05 5.51
CA ASP A 24 -0.01 -11.83 5.71
C ASP A 24 1.17 -11.74 4.72
N GLN A 25 0.91 -11.28 3.49
CA GLN A 25 1.95 -11.10 2.48
C GLN A 25 2.87 -9.91 2.79
N SER A 26 2.35 -8.87 3.43
CA SER A 26 3.12 -7.69 3.86
C SER A 26 4.17 -8.02 4.93
N GLY A 27 3.81 -8.75 5.98
CA GLY A 27 4.76 -9.19 7.02
C GLY A 27 5.78 -10.22 6.51
N LYS A 28 5.38 -11.09 5.58
CA LYS A 28 6.32 -11.98 4.87
C LYS A 28 7.30 -11.20 4.00
N PHE A 29 6.81 -10.23 3.22
CA PHE A 29 7.66 -9.33 2.44
C PHE A 29 8.66 -8.63 3.35
N LYS A 30 8.20 -8.01 4.43
CA LYS A 30 9.04 -7.30 5.40
C LYS A 30 10.17 -8.17 5.96
N THR A 31 9.86 -9.44 6.24
CA THR A 31 10.84 -10.43 6.69
C THR A 31 11.88 -10.72 5.61
N MET A 32 11.43 -11.06 4.39
CA MET A 32 12.31 -11.38 3.26
C MET A 32 13.15 -10.20 2.78
N ALA A 33 12.58 -8.99 2.78
CA ALA A 33 13.24 -7.73 2.44
C ALA A 33 14.40 -7.45 3.41
N LYS A 34 14.16 -7.63 4.72
CA LYS A 34 15.19 -7.53 5.76
C LYS A 34 16.29 -8.58 5.61
N GLU A 35 15.94 -9.84 5.31
CA GLU A 35 16.92 -10.91 5.07
C GLU A 35 17.80 -10.65 3.84
N LYS A 36 17.23 -10.06 2.78
CA LYS A 36 17.93 -9.71 1.54
C LYS A 36 18.63 -8.36 1.58
N GLY A 37 18.37 -7.53 2.60
CA GLY A 37 18.88 -6.17 2.69
C GLY A 37 18.32 -5.22 1.62
N MET A 38 17.05 -5.40 1.24
CA MET A 38 16.36 -4.59 0.21
C MET A 38 15.25 -3.74 0.82
N SER A 39 15.10 -2.50 0.34
CA SER A 39 13.95 -1.62 0.57
C SER A 39 12.79 -1.91 -0.41
N VAL A 40 11.63 -1.27 -0.21
CA VAL A 40 10.55 -1.30 -1.21
C VAL A 40 11.03 -0.64 -2.51
N LYS A 41 11.75 0.50 -2.42
CA LYS A 41 12.41 1.16 -3.55
C LYS A 41 13.32 0.20 -4.33
N ASP A 42 14.16 -0.59 -3.66
CA ASP A 42 15.05 -1.55 -4.33
C ASP A 42 14.27 -2.65 -5.07
N VAL A 43 13.20 -3.18 -4.46
CA VAL A 43 12.35 -4.19 -5.10
C VAL A 43 11.61 -3.62 -6.30
N VAL A 44 10.97 -2.46 -6.15
CA VAL A 44 10.25 -1.81 -7.25
C VAL A 44 11.21 -1.46 -8.39
N LEU A 45 12.39 -0.91 -8.10
CA LEU A 45 13.39 -0.58 -9.11
C LEU A 45 13.93 -1.83 -9.83
N ASP A 46 14.09 -2.98 -9.17
CA ASP A 46 14.40 -4.22 -9.88
C ASP A 46 13.20 -4.70 -10.72
N MET A 47 11.97 -4.63 -10.23
CA MET A 47 10.81 -5.08 -11.01
C MET A 47 10.58 -4.24 -12.29
N VAL A 48 10.78 -2.92 -12.23
CA VAL A 48 10.51 -2.00 -13.36
C VAL A 48 11.71 -1.75 -14.28
N LYS A 49 12.91 -2.18 -13.87
CA LYS A 49 14.18 -2.02 -14.61
C LYS A 49 14.49 -0.55 -14.98
N ASP A 50 14.30 -0.17 -16.24
CA ASP A 50 14.65 1.17 -16.75
C ASP A 50 13.54 2.21 -16.53
N GLU A 51 12.29 1.78 -16.29
CA GLU A 51 11.12 2.65 -16.11
C GLU A 51 11.06 3.23 -14.67
N LYS A 52 12.16 3.86 -14.23
CA LYS A 52 12.40 4.30 -12.83
C LYS A 52 11.45 5.40 -12.30
N CYS A 53 10.66 6.00 -13.18
CA CYS A 53 9.59 6.95 -12.85
C CYS A 53 8.22 6.52 -13.44
N GLY A 54 8.11 5.26 -13.85
CA GLY A 54 6.92 4.69 -14.46
C GLY A 54 6.48 5.50 -15.68
N TYR A 55 5.21 5.87 -15.70
CA TYR A 55 4.62 6.61 -16.82
C TYR A 55 4.64 8.13 -16.64
N THR A 56 5.19 8.64 -15.52
CA THR A 56 5.24 10.08 -15.22
C THR A 56 6.29 10.83 -16.04
N ARG A 57 6.06 12.13 -16.26
CA ARG A 57 7.04 13.02 -16.88
C ARG A 57 7.86 13.72 -15.80
N THR A 58 9.18 13.63 -15.93
CA THR A 58 10.15 14.36 -15.10
C THR A 58 10.69 15.63 -15.78
N ASP A 59 10.39 15.81 -17.07
CA ASP A 59 10.81 16.93 -17.92
C ASP A 59 9.72 18.02 -18.02
N VAL A 60 9.16 18.41 -16.88
CA VAL A 60 8.06 19.38 -16.73
C VAL A 60 8.34 20.39 -15.62
N ASP A 61 7.67 21.53 -15.66
CA ASP A 61 7.79 22.58 -14.64
C ASP A 61 7.49 22.03 -13.22
N PRO A 62 8.43 22.15 -12.26
CA PRO A 62 8.25 21.59 -10.93
C PRO A 62 7.08 22.20 -10.15
N GLN A 63 6.31 21.34 -9.48
CA GLN A 63 5.13 21.72 -8.71
C GLN A 63 5.52 22.26 -7.33
N PRO A 64 4.77 23.21 -6.74
CA PRO A 64 5.03 23.67 -5.37
C PRO A 64 4.80 22.54 -4.34
N ILE A 65 5.55 22.57 -3.23
CA ILE A 65 5.32 21.65 -2.10
C ILE A 65 3.87 21.81 -1.56
N PRO A 66 3.13 20.71 -1.32
CA PRO A 66 1.81 20.75 -0.68
C PRO A 66 1.85 21.36 0.73
N THR A 67 1.06 22.42 0.96
CA THR A 67 1.03 23.16 2.24
C THR A 67 0.38 22.38 3.39
N ASN A 68 -0.31 21.28 3.09
CA ASN A 68 -0.90 20.37 4.08
C ASN A 68 0.08 19.27 4.56
N GLY A 69 1.29 19.19 4.00
CA GLY A 69 2.28 18.16 4.36
C GLY A 69 1.86 16.74 3.98
N LYS A 70 1.03 16.57 2.94
CA LYS A 70 0.53 15.27 2.48
C LYS A 70 1.08 14.88 1.10
N GLY A 71 1.46 13.61 0.97
CA GLY A 71 1.51 12.89 -0.29
C GLY A 71 0.17 12.19 -0.52
N ILE A 72 -0.42 12.35 -1.70
CA ILE A 72 -1.74 11.79 -2.03
C ILE A 72 -1.57 10.67 -3.04
N TRP A 73 -2.04 9.46 -2.71
CA TRP A 73 -2.22 8.39 -3.69
C TRP A 73 -3.70 8.27 -4.08
N LYS A 74 -3.96 8.31 -5.40
CA LYS A 74 -5.28 8.16 -6.01
C LYS A 74 -5.29 6.91 -6.88
N GLY A 75 -6.21 5.99 -6.58
CA GLY A 75 -6.45 4.80 -7.40
C GLY A 75 -6.93 5.15 -8.82
N SER A 76 -6.67 4.26 -9.78
CA SER A 76 -7.00 4.47 -11.20
C SER A 76 -8.50 4.70 -11.46
N TYR A 77 -9.36 4.22 -10.54
CA TYR A 77 -10.82 4.36 -10.61
C TYR A 77 -11.37 5.34 -9.55
N GLY A 78 -10.53 6.20 -8.95
CA GLY A 78 -10.84 6.88 -7.69
C GLY A 78 -10.49 6.01 -6.48
N GLY A 79 -10.77 6.50 -5.27
CA GLY A 79 -10.29 5.85 -4.04
C GLY A 79 -8.77 5.94 -3.87
N GLY A 80 -8.23 5.08 -2.99
CA GLY A 80 -6.83 5.07 -2.58
C GLY A 80 -6.02 3.89 -3.13
N PHE A 81 -5.19 3.29 -2.27
CA PHE A 81 -4.62 1.97 -2.52
C PHE A 81 -5.74 0.92 -2.57
N THR A 82 -5.60 -0.10 -3.44
CA THR A 82 -6.63 -1.12 -3.71
C THR A 82 -6.13 -2.56 -3.55
N HIS A 83 -4.91 -2.71 -3.03
CA HIS A 83 -4.22 -3.97 -2.81
C HIS A 83 -3.28 -3.81 -1.59
N GLN A 84 -3.15 -4.87 -0.80
CA GLN A 84 -2.22 -4.86 0.33
C GLN A 84 -0.78 -4.80 -0.15
N GLY A 85 0.05 -4.12 0.62
CA GLY A 85 1.49 -4.16 0.46
C GLY A 85 2.22 -2.88 0.83
N PRO A 86 3.55 -2.94 0.94
CA PRO A 86 4.36 -1.88 1.51
C PRO A 86 4.63 -0.77 0.48
N CYS A 87 4.75 0.46 0.96
CA CYS A 87 5.13 1.60 0.14
C CYS A 87 6.06 2.57 0.89
N GLU A 88 6.95 3.19 0.11
CA GLU A 88 7.90 4.18 0.57
C GLU A 88 7.76 5.45 -0.28
N LEU A 89 7.92 6.62 0.35
CA LEU A 89 8.02 7.90 -0.35
C LEU A 89 9.41 8.49 -0.16
N TYR A 90 9.97 9.02 -1.24
CA TYR A 90 11.29 9.63 -1.27
C TYR A 90 11.22 11.07 -1.76
N ILE A 91 12.12 11.89 -1.25
CA ILE A 91 12.53 13.16 -1.85
C ILE A 91 14.00 12.99 -2.20
N ASP A 92 14.28 12.99 -3.50
CA ASP A 92 15.57 12.60 -4.09
C ASP A 92 15.99 11.21 -3.56
N ASP A 93 17.09 11.12 -2.82
CA ASP A 93 17.56 9.87 -2.19
C ASP A 93 17.14 9.72 -0.72
N LYS A 94 16.49 10.71 -0.10
CA LYS A 94 16.01 10.63 1.28
C LYS A 94 14.62 9.98 1.33
N MET A 95 14.51 8.84 2.01
CA MET A 95 13.21 8.29 2.41
C MET A 95 12.54 9.24 3.42
N VAL A 96 11.32 9.68 3.12
CA VAL A 96 10.54 10.63 3.94
C VAL A 96 9.26 10.01 4.51
N PHE A 97 8.93 8.79 4.09
CA PHE A 97 7.81 7.98 4.56
C PHE A 97 8.07 6.50 4.27
N HIS A 98 7.61 5.62 5.16
CA HIS A 98 7.55 4.17 4.99
C HIS A 98 6.28 3.64 5.66
N SER A 99 5.64 2.66 5.05
CA SER A 99 4.56 1.88 5.64
C SER A 99 4.63 0.43 5.14
N ASP A 100 4.39 -0.53 6.05
CA ASP A 100 4.45 -1.96 5.70
C ASP A 100 3.18 -2.43 4.97
N ASN A 101 2.05 -1.71 5.12
CA ASN A 101 0.81 -1.99 4.41
C ASN A 101 0.01 -0.70 4.16
N CYS A 102 0.20 -0.08 3.00
CA CYS A 102 -0.34 1.24 2.73
C CYS A 102 -1.86 1.27 2.51
N GLU A 103 -2.48 0.16 2.12
CA GLU A 103 -3.95 0.03 2.05
C GLU A 103 -4.61 0.07 3.43
N ASP A 104 -4.01 -0.60 4.41
CA ASP A 104 -4.56 -0.73 5.78
C ASP A 104 -4.25 0.51 6.64
N GLU A 105 -3.03 1.04 6.55
CA GLU A 105 -2.62 2.21 7.33
C GLU A 105 -3.13 3.55 6.75
N TYR A 106 -3.33 3.63 5.42
CA TYR A 106 -3.76 4.85 4.72
C TYR A 106 -4.93 4.57 3.77
N PRO A 107 -6.09 4.14 4.29
CA PRO A 107 -7.23 3.73 3.48
C PRO A 107 -7.82 4.89 2.67
N GLY A 108 -8.00 4.66 1.37
CA GLY A 108 -8.90 5.48 0.57
C GLY A 108 -10.37 5.13 0.82
N GLY A 109 -11.27 5.78 0.09
CA GLY A 109 -12.66 5.32 -0.01
C GLY A 109 -12.85 4.36 -1.18
N ASP A 110 -14.10 3.95 -1.38
CA ASP A 110 -14.52 3.06 -2.47
C ASP A 110 -14.04 3.53 -3.85
N PRO A 111 -13.88 2.62 -4.83
CA PRO A 111 -13.76 2.99 -6.24
C PRO A 111 -14.88 3.94 -6.65
N LYS A 112 -14.52 5.04 -7.33
CA LYS A 112 -15.37 6.21 -7.69
C LYS A 112 -15.65 7.21 -6.56
N SER A 113 -15.10 7.03 -5.36
CA SER A 113 -15.09 8.07 -4.33
C SER A 113 -13.96 9.08 -4.53
N ASP A 114 -14.15 10.28 -3.96
CA ASP A 114 -13.11 11.33 -3.87
C ASP A 114 -12.21 11.19 -2.63
N GLN A 115 -12.36 10.15 -1.82
CA GLN A 115 -11.49 9.89 -0.66
C GLN A 115 -10.23 9.16 -1.12
N MET A 116 -9.11 9.87 -1.09
CA MET A 116 -7.79 9.36 -1.51
C MET A 116 -6.96 8.90 -0.30
N SER A 117 -5.88 8.17 -0.54
CA SER A 117 -4.93 7.78 0.52
C SER A 117 -4.00 8.96 0.86
N GLU A 118 -4.10 9.51 2.08
CA GLU A 118 -3.33 10.69 2.52
C GLU A 118 -2.14 10.37 3.46
N MET A 119 -0.96 10.16 2.87
CA MET A 119 0.27 9.87 3.62
C MET A 119 0.92 11.16 4.16
N PRO A 120 1.31 11.24 5.44
CA PRO A 120 2.09 12.36 5.97
C PRO A 120 3.52 12.34 5.39
N VAL A 121 4.02 13.50 4.94
CA VAL A 121 5.34 13.61 4.31
C VAL A 121 6.16 14.76 4.92
N ASP A 122 7.39 14.45 5.34
CA ASP A 122 8.40 15.45 5.72
C ASP A 122 9.07 16.04 4.47
N TYR A 123 8.50 17.13 3.96
CA TYR A 123 9.05 17.86 2.81
C TYR A 123 10.32 18.70 3.14
N SER A 124 10.80 18.74 4.39
CA SER A 124 11.91 19.64 4.81
C SER A 124 13.24 19.41 4.09
N SER A 125 13.41 18.24 3.46
CA SER A 125 14.59 17.93 2.64
C SER A 125 14.58 18.60 1.28
N CYS A 126 13.41 18.98 0.74
CA CYS A 126 13.32 19.60 -0.57
C CYS A 126 13.67 21.10 -0.52
N ASN A 127 14.87 21.43 -1.00
CA ASN A 127 15.42 22.79 -0.97
C ASN A 127 15.84 23.20 -2.40
N GLY A 128 14.99 23.97 -3.08
CA GLY A 128 15.16 24.27 -4.51
C GLY A 128 14.36 23.30 -5.38
N GLU A 129 15.00 22.61 -6.31
CA GLU A 129 14.35 21.63 -7.20
C GLU A 129 14.69 20.20 -6.76
N CYS A 130 13.67 19.36 -6.66
CA CYS A 130 13.74 18.03 -6.03
C CYS A 130 12.85 17.05 -6.79
N MET A 131 13.11 15.74 -6.69
CA MET A 131 12.24 14.70 -7.23
C MET A 131 11.50 13.99 -6.08
N PHE A 132 10.18 14.16 -5.99
CA PHE A 132 9.37 13.34 -5.11
C PHE A 132 8.98 12.04 -5.84
N ALA A 133 9.13 10.90 -5.19
CA ALA A 133 8.81 9.60 -5.76
C ALA A 133 8.05 8.71 -4.77
N ILE A 134 7.07 7.96 -5.28
CA ILE A 134 6.47 6.82 -4.57
C ILE A 134 6.98 5.51 -5.17
N TYR A 135 7.26 4.54 -4.30
CA TYR A 135 7.49 3.15 -4.65
C TYR A 135 6.49 2.29 -3.86
N TRP A 136 5.68 1.48 -4.55
CA TRP A 136 4.68 0.61 -3.92
C TRP A 136 4.72 -0.78 -4.56
N VAL A 137 4.76 -1.81 -3.72
CA VAL A 137 4.55 -3.21 -4.11
C VAL A 137 3.14 -3.60 -3.68
N ALA A 138 2.31 -3.98 -4.63
CA ALA A 138 0.94 -4.42 -4.41
C ALA A 138 0.82 -5.94 -4.64
N PHE A 139 0.20 -6.64 -3.68
CA PHE A 139 -0.02 -8.09 -3.76
C PHE A 139 -1.42 -8.42 -4.27
N GLN A 140 -1.50 -8.97 -5.49
CA GLN A 140 -2.71 -9.57 -6.03
C GLN A 140 -2.54 -11.10 -6.02
N ASN A 141 -2.72 -11.72 -4.85
CA ASN A 141 -2.36 -13.11 -4.59
C ASN A 141 -0.86 -13.35 -4.86
N ALA A 142 -0.51 -14.33 -5.72
CA ALA A 142 0.87 -14.60 -6.14
C ALA A 142 1.49 -13.50 -7.05
N GLN A 143 0.66 -12.62 -7.63
CA GLN A 143 1.10 -11.64 -8.61
C GLN A 143 1.48 -10.34 -7.91
N TRP A 144 2.72 -9.93 -8.06
CA TRP A 144 3.23 -8.69 -7.48
C TRP A 144 3.20 -7.60 -8.53
N GLN A 145 2.51 -6.50 -8.24
CA GLN A 145 2.45 -5.32 -9.09
C GLN A 145 3.40 -4.26 -8.53
N ALA A 146 4.29 -3.74 -9.37
CA ALA A 146 5.19 -2.65 -9.03
C ALA A 146 4.64 -1.32 -9.54
N TYR A 147 4.46 -0.37 -8.63
CA TYR A 147 4.06 1.00 -8.93
C TYR A 147 5.19 1.96 -8.57
N VAL A 148 5.56 2.81 -9.52
CA VAL A 148 6.46 3.95 -9.29
C VAL A 148 5.98 5.16 -10.08
N ASN A 149 5.92 6.31 -9.41
CA ASN A 149 5.55 7.59 -10.00
C ASN A 149 6.47 8.68 -9.43
N CYS A 150 6.96 9.57 -10.29
CA CYS A 150 7.79 10.70 -9.93
C CYS A 150 7.05 12.04 -10.16
N VAL A 151 7.32 13.02 -9.30
CA VAL A 151 6.80 14.39 -9.38
C VAL A 151 7.94 15.36 -9.12
N PRO A 152 8.36 16.16 -10.12
CA PRO A 152 9.30 17.25 -9.88
C PRO A 152 8.67 18.29 -8.94
N LEU A 153 9.34 18.63 -7.85
CA LEU A 153 8.90 19.60 -6.84
C LEU A 153 9.82 20.81 -6.77
N LYS A 154 9.24 21.95 -6.36
CA LYS A 154 9.96 23.17 -5.99
C LYS A 154 9.74 23.50 -4.51
N GLY A 155 10.78 23.36 -3.72
CA GLY A 155 10.85 23.87 -2.35
C GLY A 155 11.19 25.35 -2.31
N ASP A 156 10.66 26.05 -1.30
CA ASP A 156 10.89 27.48 -1.09
C ASP A 156 12.27 27.78 -0.45
N GLY A 157 13.01 26.76 -0.03
CA GLY A 157 14.29 26.88 0.67
C GLY A 157 14.17 27.49 2.07
N SER A 158 12.96 27.63 2.59
CA SER A 158 12.67 28.17 3.91
C SER A 158 12.35 27.04 4.87
N THR A 159 13.35 26.63 5.65
CA THR A 159 13.17 25.73 6.81
C THR A 159 12.29 26.38 7.88
N LYS A 160 10.98 26.42 7.65
CA LYS A 160 9.96 26.78 8.64
C LYS A 160 9.23 25.52 9.10
N GLN A 161 9.79 24.96 10.15
CA GLN A 161 9.13 24.02 11.04
C GLN A 161 7.75 24.57 11.42
N THR A 162 6.68 23.91 10.97
CA THR A 162 5.30 24.29 11.32
C THR A 162 5.04 23.90 12.78
N GLU A 163 5.28 24.84 13.69
CA GLU A 163 4.75 24.72 15.05
C GLU A 163 3.22 24.75 15.02
N THR A 164 2.60 23.66 15.46
CA THR A 164 1.16 23.54 15.64
C THR A 164 0.67 24.56 16.67
N LYS A 165 0.19 25.72 16.22
CA LYS A 165 -0.44 26.71 17.09
C LYS A 165 -1.89 26.35 17.36
N THR A 166 -2.13 25.78 18.54
CA THR A 166 -3.46 25.68 19.14
C THR A 166 -4.13 27.05 19.17
N SER A 167 -5.32 27.14 18.61
CA SER A 167 -6.13 28.36 18.60
C SER A 167 -6.69 28.66 20.00
N ASN A 168 -6.48 29.90 20.47
CA ASN A 168 -7.33 30.49 21.49
C ASN A 168 -7.51 31.98 21.17
N ALA A 169 -8.75 32.44 21.13
CA ALA A 169 -9.10 33.81 20.75
C ALA A 169 -8.97 34.76 21.94
N GLY A 170 -8.37 35.93 21.73
CA GLY A 170 -8.23 36.99 22.74
C GLY A 170 -7.65 38.26 22.13
N SER A 171 -8.38 39.36 22.23
CA SER A 171 -8.21 40.56 21.38
C SER A 171 -7.18 41.59 21.89
N THR A 172 -6.69 42.39 20.93
CA THR A 172 -6.27 43.83 21.02
C THR A 172 -4.91 44.25 21.62
N GLN A 173 -4.06 44.78 20.70
CA GLN A 173 -3.46 46.13 20.73
C GLN A 173 -2.33 46.48 21.74
N GLY A 174 -1.16 46.92 21.21
CA GLY A 174 -0.30 47.90 21.89
C GLY A 174 1.22 47.76 21.74
N SER A 175 1.83 48.64 20.93
CA SER A 175 3.20 49.20 21.00
C SER A 175 4.43 48.42 21.54
N GLN A 176 5.42 48.32 20.63
CA GLN A 176 6.84 48.73 20.72
C GLN A 176 7.76 48.44 21.95
N THR A 177 9.01 48.22 21.55
CA THR A 177 10.31 48.61 22.18
C THR A 177 11.08 47.65 23.11
N ASN A 178 12.26 47.27 22.60
CA ASN A 178 13.59 47.24 23.23
C ASN A 178 13.94 46.28 24.39
N SER A 179 14.87 45.39 24.03
CA SER A 179 16.21 45.29 24.63
C SER A 179 16.45 44.51 25.94
N LYS A 180 17.34 43.52 25.75
CA LYS A 180 18.55 43.23 26.54
C LYS A 180 18.40 42.29 27.75
N SER A 181 18.77 41.04 27.47
CA SER A 181 19.77 40.22 28.19
C SER A 181 19.85 40.31 29.71
N THR A 182 19.65 39.17 30.35
CA THR A 182 20.52 38.71 31.45
C THR A 182 20.83 37.23 31.30
N GLU A 183 22.11 36.90 31.39
CA GLU A 183 22.60 35.56 31.71
C GLU A 183 22.22 35.21 33.17
N ASN A 184 22.04 33.93 33.50
CA ASN A 184 23.01 33.29 34.40
C ASN A 184 23.02 31.76 34.29
N SER A 185 24.22 31.23 34.53
CA SER A 185 24.62 29.83 34.57
C SER A 185 24.07 29.04 35.76
N SER A 186 23.84 27.74 35.57
CA SER A 186 24.59 26.64 36.23
C SER A 186 24.00 25.30 35.76
N LYS A 187 24.78 24.41 35.11
CA LYS A 187 25.61 23.34 35.73
C LYS A 187 24.81 22.42 36.68
N GLN A 188 24.97 21.09 36.71
CA GLN A 188 25.81 20.11 35.99
C GLN A 188 25.30 18.72 36.48
N GLY A 189 25.00 17.74 35.63
CA GLY A 189 25.92 16.62 35.38
C GLY A 189 25.32 15.26 35.81
N ASP A 190 26.04 14.19 35.48
CA ASP A 190 25.98 12.83 36.07
C ASP A 190 24.82 11.86 35.70
N THR A 191 25.00 11.17 34.56
CA THR A 191 24.95 9.69 34.47
C THR A 191 26.28 9.10 35.04
N PRO A 192 26.43 7.78 35.37
CA PRO A 192 25.71 6.62 34.82
C PRO A 192 25.41 5.43 35.78
N SER A 193 24.86 4.35 35.19
CA SER A 193 25.22 2.92 35.40
C SER A 193 24.10 1.97 35.86
N ASP A 194 23.93 0.96 35.02
CA ASP A 194 23.52 -0.45 35.20
C ASP A 194 22.93 -0.95 36.53
N GLN A 195 21.81 -1.68 36.45
CA GLN A 195 21.77 -3.09 36.87
C GLN A 195 20.52 -3.87 36.40
N ALA A 196 20.77 -5.01 35.77
CA ALA A 196 19.99 -6.25 35.86
C ALA A 196 20.98 -7.36 36.33
N PRO A 197 20.60 -8.59 36.74
CA PRO A 197 19.26 -9.22 36.70
C PRO A 197 18.84 -10.00 37.98
N SER A 198 17.60 -10.51 38.04
CA SER A 198 17.22 -11.82 38.63
C SER A 198 15.77 -12.16 38.26
N THR A 199 15.40 -13.26 37.60
CA THR A 199 15.16 -14.65 38.09
C THR A 199 14.32 -14.83 39.36
N GLU A 200 13.14 -15.46 39.22
CA GLU A 200 12.61 -16.43 40.20
C GLU A 200 11.62 -17.46 39.60
N GLN A 201 11.32 -18.52 40.37
CA GLN A 201 10.84 -19.85 39.95
C GLN A 201 10.06 -20.56 41.10
N LYS A 202 9.27 -21.64 40.96
CA LYS A 202 8.83 -22.49 39.82
C LYS A 202 7.76 -23.48 40.31
N THR A 203 6.63 -23.65 39.58
CA THR A 203 5.74 -24.83 39.68
C THR A 203 4.96 -25.01 38.36
N THR A 204 5.28 -25.92 37.44
CA THR A 204 5.37 -27.40 37.50
C THR A 204 4.03 -28.11 37.73
N GLN A 205 3.48 -28.76 36.68
CA GLN A 205 2.97 -30.13 36.77
C GLN A 205 2.74 -30.81 35.41
N ALA A 206 3.38 -31.98 35.24
CA ALA A 206 3.23 -33.04 34.23
C ALA A 206 4.18 -34.18 34.65
N PRO A 207 4.11 -35.43 34.14
CA PRO A 207 2.98 -36.20 33.60
C PRO A 207 2.90 -37.65 34.19
N SER A 208 1.98 -38.48 33.69
CA SER A 208 2.04 -39.97 33.62
C SER A 208 1.44 -40.37 32.26
N SER A 209 2.11 -41.06 31.32
CA SER A 209 2.41 -42.52 31.24
C SER A 209 1.14 -43.38 31.26
N ASP A 210 0.88 -44.33 30.34
CA ASP A 210 1.74 -45.24 29.56
C ASP A 210 1.39 -45.26 28.04
N GLN A 211 2.29 -45.35 27.06
CA GLN A 211 3.23 -46.41 26.61
C GLN A 211 2.64 -47.66 25.87
N LYS A 212 3.00 -47.77 24.57
CA LYS A 212 3.14 -48.98 23.71
C LYS A 212 1.84 -49.77 23.35
N ASN A 213 1.77 -50.50 22.23
CA ASN A 213 2.78 -50.84 21.21
C ASN A 213 2.24 -50.89 19.75
N GLN A 214 3.17 -51.08 18.81
CA GLN A 214 3.05 -51.22 17.36
C GLN A 214 2.01 -52.22 16.80
N THR A 215 1.48 -51.86 15.63
CA THR A 215 1.00 -52.72 14.52
C THR A 215 2.03 -52.47 13.38
N PRO A 216 2.44 -53.45 12.52
CA PRO A 216 1.53 -54.35 11.79
C PRO A 216 2.01 -55.80 11.57
N SER A 217 1.06 -56.68 11.22
CA SER A 217 1.31 -57.70 10.19
C SER A 217 0.02 -58.20 9.53
N THR A 218 0.16 -58.67 8.31
CA THR A 218 -0.89 -59.19 7.41
C THR A 218 -1.03 -60.70 7.59
N GLU A 219 -2.26 -61.24 7.55
CA GLU A 219 -2.48 -62.60 7.02
C GLU A 219 -3.94 -62.82 6.56
N LYS A 220 -4.17 -63.95 5.88
CA LYS A 220 -5.30 -64.22 4.97
C LYS A 220 -5.87 -65.63 5.23
N GLU A 221 -7.08 -65.89 4.74
CA GLU A 221 -7.79 -67.21 4.69
C GLU A 221 -8.54 -67.64 5.98
N THR A 222 -9.58 -68.50 5.95
CA THR A 222 -10.61 -68.84 4.92
C THR A 222 -11.75 -69.61 5.62
N SER A 223 -13.02 -69.29 5.29
CA SER A 223 -14.27 -70.10 5.38
C SER A 223 -14.64 -70.93 6.63
N GLN A 224 -15.87 -70.72 7.13
CA GLN A 224 -16.91 -71.77 7.12
C GLN A 224 -18.34 -71.20 7.30
N GLN A 225 -19.35 -71.91 6.76
CA GLN A 225 -20.76 -71.51 6.70
C GLN A 225 -21.63 -72.36 7.64
N GLN A 226 -22.67 -71.76 8.25
CA GLN A 226 -23.97 -72.43 8.50
C GLN A 226 -25.09 -71.41 8.76
N SER A 227 -26.36 -71.84 8.69
CA SER A 227 -27.42 -71.03 8.07
C SER A 227 -28.66 -70.75 8.95
N THR A 228 -29.13 -69.48 8.93
CA THR A 228 -30.56 -69.02 8.99
C THR A 228 -31.46 -69.37 10.22
N PRO A 229 -32.59 -68.64 10.48
CA PRO A 229 -33.16 -67.46 9.81
C PRO A 229 -33.41 -66.23 10.72
N ALA A 230 -33.92 -65.15 10.11
CA ALA A 230 -34.40 -63.89 10.71
C ALA A 230 -35.85 -64.05 11.30
N PRO A 231 -36.56 -63.03 11.90
CA PRO A 231 -36.32 -61.58 11.77
C PRO A 231 -36.51 -60.67 13.02
N GLN A 232 -36.06 -59.41 12.84
CA GLN A 232 -36.58 -58.16 13.41
C GLN A 232 -36.77 -58.05 14.94
N ASP A 233 -35.78 -57.46 15.63
CA ASP A 233 -35.96 -56.16 16.32
C ASP A 233 -34.65 -55.71 17.01
N GLN A 234 -33.93 -54.74 16.39
CA GLN A 234 -32.98 -53.80 17.02
C GLN A 234 -32.23 -52.97 15.96
N GLN A 235 -32.87 -51.93 15.41
CA GLN A 235 -32.19 -50.85 14.68
C GLN A 235 -32.47 -49.51 15.35
N LYS A 236 -31.80 -49.23 16.48
CA LYS A 236 -31.82 -47.86 17.05
C LYS A 236 -30.66 -47.46 17.96
N GLN A 237 -29.40 -47.82 17.62
CA GLN A 237 -28.23 -47.27 18.31
C GLN A 237 -26.89 -47.43 17.55
N GLN A 238 -26.69 -46.72 16.42
CA GLN A 238 -25.32 -46.44 15.90
C GLN A 238 -25.16 -45.36 14.79
N GLN A 239 -26.21 -44.62 14.40
CA GLN A 239 -26.09 -43.54 13.39
C GLN A 239 -25.96 -42.15 14.04
N GLN A 240 -24.75 -41.76 14.47
CA GLN A 240 -24.52 -40.38 14.94
C GLN A 240 -23.14 -39.73 14.65
N PRO A 241 -22.04 -40.44 14.25
CA PRO A 241 -20.81 -39.75 13.83
C PRO A 241 -20.80 -39.27 12.37
N GLN A 242 -21.46 -39.98 11.43
CA GLN A 242 -21.24 -39.76 9.98
C GLN A 242 -21.86 -38.48 9.43
N ASN A 243 -23.06 -38.08 9.88
CA ASN A 243 -23.74 -36.91 9.33
C ASN A 243 -22.98 -35.59 9.62
N GLN A 244 -22.34 -35.46 10.80
CA GLN A 244 -21.64 -34.22 11.17
C GLN A 244 -20.39 -33.96 10.31
N GLN A 245 -19.65 -35.00 9.92
CA GLN A 245 -18.54 -34.85 8.97
C GLN A 245 -19.03 -34.49 7.57
N GLN A 246 -20.15 -35.09 7.14
CA GLN A 246 -20.72 -34.82 5.82
C GLN A 246 -21.29 -33.40 5.71
N ASP A 247 -21.90 -32.88 6.79
CA ASP A 247 -22.36 -31.48 6.88
C ASP A 247 -21.19 -30.49 6.88
N GLN A 248 -20.09 -30.78 7.59
CA GLN A 248 -18.89 -29.93 7.59
C GLN A 248 -18.20 -29.91 6.21
N GLN A 249 -18.04 -31.06 5.57
CA GLN A 249 -17.46 -31.13 4.23
C GLN A 249 -18.30 -30.34 3.21
N LYS A 250 -19.63 -30.47 3.28
CA LYS A 250 -20.55 -29.72 2.42
C LYS A 250 -20.49 -28.20 2.65
N GLN A 251 -20.29 -27.75 3.89
CA GLN A 251 -20.07 -26.33 4.19
C GLN A 251 -18.73 -25.82 3.64
N GLN A 252 -17.66 -26.62 3.71
CA GLN A 252 -16.37 -26.27 3.11
C GLN A 252 -16.46 -26.18 1.57
N GLU A 253 -17.12 -27.15 0.92
CA GLU A 253 -17.38 -27.13 -0.52
C GLU A 253 -18.21 -25.90 -0.94
N GLU A 254 -19.23 -25.52 -0.15
CA GLU A 254 -20.04 -24.32 -0.44
C GLU A 254 -19.25 -23.01 -0.24
N GLN A 255 -18.38 -22.93 0.77
CA GLN A 255 -17.47 -21.78 0.96
C GLN A 255 -16.45 -21.68 -0.17
N GLN A 256 -15.84 -22.80 -0.57
CA GLN A 256 -14.87 -22.85 -1.66
C GLN A 256 -15.52 -22.47 -3.00
N LYS A 257 -16.77 -22.90 -3.24
CA LYS A 257 -17.56 -22.50 -4.41
C LYS A 257 -17.88 -21.01 -4.43
N LYS A 258 -18.27 -20.41 -3.29
CA LYS A 258 -18.47 -18.96 -3.18
C LYS A 258 -17.19 -18.17 -3.45
N GLN A 259 -16.06 -18.64 -2.94
CA GLN A 259 -14.76 -18.02 -3.19
C GLN A 259 -14.33 -18.12 -4.66
N GLN A 260 -14.62 -19.24 -5.34
CA GLN A 260 -14.42 -19.37 -6.78
C GLN A 260 -15.35 -18.47 -7.60
N GLU A 261 -16.64 -18.36 -7.22
CA GLU A 261 -17.60 -17.47 -7.89
C GLU A 261 -17.19 -15.98 -7.72
N GLU A 262 -16.64 -15.60 -6.56
CA GLU A 262 -16.11 -14.26 -6.31
C GLU A 262 -14.83 -13.98 -7.13
N GLN A 263 -13.89 -14.92 -7.18
CA GLN A 263 -12.69 -14.81 -8.03
C GLN A 263 -13.04 -14.73 -9.52
N GLN A 264 -14.00 -15.54 -9.99
CA GLN A 264 -14.45 -15.50 -11.38
C GLN A 264 -15.10 -14.14 -11.69
N LYS A 265 -15.91 -13.60 -10.77
CA LYS A 265 -16.52 -12.27 -10.93
C LYS A 265 -15.48 -11.15 -11.00
N GLN A 266 -14.43 -11.21 -10.18
CA GLN A 266 -13.31 -10.27 -10.24
C GLN A 266 -12.53 -10.38 -11.57
N GLN A 267 -12.31 -11.61 -12.08
CA GLN A 267 -11.69 -11.81 -13.40
C GLN A 267 -12.54 -11.28 -14.56
N GLU A 268 -13.86 -11.50 -14.53
CA GLU A 268 -14.78 -10.93 -15.53
C GLU A 268 -14.81 -9.40 -15.48
N GLU A 269 -14.70 -8.81 -14.29
CA GLU A 269 -14.61 -7.36 -14.13
C GLU A 269 -13.28 -6.81 -14.68
N GLN A 270 -12.15 -7.47 -14.40
CA GLN A 270 -10.85 -7.12 -14.99
C GLN A 270 -10.82 -7.27 -16.51
N GLN A 271 -11.44 -8.30 -17.08
CA GLN A 271 -11.54 -8.44 -18.55
C GLN A 271 -12.37 -7.31 -19.16
N LYS A 272 -13.49 -6.91 -18.54
CA LYS A 272 -14.28 -5.75 -18.98
C LYS A 272 -13.48 -4.45 -18.89
N GLN A 273 -12.73 -4.25 -17.81
CA GLN A 273 -11.83 -3.10 -17.66
C GLN A 273 -10.74 -3.06 -18.74
N GLN A 274 -10.12 -4.19 -19.08
CA GLN A 274 -9.14 -4.26 -20.19
C GLN A 274 -9.79 -3.99 -21.56
N GLU A 275 -11.00 -4.49 -21.80
CA GLU A 275 -11.73 -4.22 -23.04
C GLU A 275 -12.15 -2.74 -23.17
N GLU A 276 -12.54 -2.10 -22.07
CA GLU A 276 -12.82 -0.66 -22.01
C GLU A 276 -11.57 0.19 -22.22
N GLN A 277 -10.43 -0.17 -21.61
CA GLN A 277 -9.15 0.51 -21.86
C GLN A 277 -8.74 0.39 -23.34
N LYS A 278 -8.93 -0.79 -23.96
CA LYS A 278 -8.65 -1.00 -25.38
C LYS A 278 -9.55 -0.15 -26.28
N LYS A 279 -10.85 -0.05 -25.97
CA LYS A 279 -11.79 0.83 -26.68
C LYS A 279 -11.44 2.31 -26.55
N GLN A 280 -10.87 2.73 -25.44
CA GLN A 280 -10.37 4.11 -25.25
C GLN A 280 -9.08 4.38 -26.04
N GLN A 281 -8.21 3.39 -26.21
CA GLN A 281 -6.99 3.50 -27.04
C GLN A 281 -7.28 3.47 -28.54
N GLU A 282 -8.38 2.83 -28.98
CA GLU A 282 -8.80 2.81 -30.39
C GLU A 282 -9.54 4.11 -30.83
N GLN A 283 -9.84 5.03 -29.90
CA GLN A 283 -10.36 6.36 -30.22
C GLN A 283 -9.23 7.38 -30.43
N THR A 284 -8.76 7.49 -31.68
CA THR A 284 -7.84 8.57 -32.09
C THR A 284 -8.42 9.96 -31.84
N PRO A 285 -7.64 10.94 -31.34
CA PRO A 285 -8.13 12.30 -31.16
C PRO A 285 -8.40 12.98 -32.50
N SER A 286 -9.67 13.36 -32.74
CA SER A 286 -10.03 14.22 -33.88
C SER A 286 -9.37 15.60 -33.72
N SER A 287 -8.90 16.17 -34.83
CA SER A 287 -8.05 17.36 -34.86
C SER A 287 -8.78 18.70 -34.68
N GLU A 288 -9.82 18.75 -33.84
CA GLU A 288 -10.69 19.92 -33.64
C GLU A 288 -10.83 20.33 -32.17
N GLN A 289 -9.73 20.80 -31.57
CA GLN A 289 -9.83 21.73 -30.43
C GLN A 289 -8.61 22.64 -30.31
N ARG A 290 -8.39 23.46 -31.35
CA ARG A 290 -7.44 24.59 -31.32
C ARG A 290 -8.12 25.93 -31.63
N SER A 291 -9.22 26.22 -30.93
CA SER A 291 -9.74 27.58 -30.75
C SER A 291 -10.75 27.62 -29.60
N LEU A 292 -10.36 28.17 -28.45
CA LEU A 292 -11.28 28.82 -27.52
C LEU A 292 -10.62 30.08 -26.98
N ASP A 293 -11.28 31.21 -27.22
CA ASP A 293 -10.73 32.56 -27.07
C ASP A 293 -10.51 33.00 -25.62
N PHE A 294 -9.34 33.58 -25.36
CA PHE A 294 -9.16 34.52 -24.25
C PHE A 294 -9.79 35.86 -24.64
N GLY A 295 -11.08 36.03 -24.32
CA GLY A 295 -11.90 37.09 -24.92
C GLY A 295 -12.93 37.76 -24.01
N ASN A 296 -12.71 37.89 -22.70
CA ASN A 296 -13.48 38.88 -21.92
C ASN A 296 -12.77 39.38 -20.64
N LEU A 297 -11.96 40.44 -20.78
CA LEU A 297 -11.57 41.32 -19.67
C LEU A 297 -11.80 42.77 -20.10
N THR A 298 -12.94 43.34 -19.69
CA THR A 298 -13.26 44.75 -19.85
C THR A 298 -12.57 45.55 -18.74
N GLY A 299 -11.50 46.28 -19.08
CA GLY A 299 -10.69 47.00 -18.07
C GLY A 299 -9.68 48.01 -18.65
N ASN A 300 -10.19 49.17 -19.10
CA ASN A 300 -9.52 50.47 -19.26
C ASN A 300 -7.99 50.59 -19.53
N THR A 301 -7.70 51.11 -20.72
CA THR A 301 -6.74 52.22 -21.03
C THR A 301 -5.27 52.12 -20.60
N GLY A 302 -4.35 52.10 -21.58
CA GLY A 302 -2.92 52.35 -21.37
C GLY A 302 -2.02 52.16 -22.60
N THR A 303 -2.06 53.07 -23.57
CA THR A 303 -1.18 53.02 -24.77
C THR A 303 0.24 53.49 -24.51
N VAL A 304 1.25 52.64 -24.81
CA VAL A 304 2.57 53.06 -25.34
C VAL A 304 3.12 51.98 -26.29
N GLN A 305 3.35 52.33 -27.57
CA GLN A 305 4.31 51.65 -28.47
C GLN A 305 5.68 52.36 -28.35
N PRO A 306 6.84 51.68 -28.47
CA PRO A 306 7.46 51.43 -29.79
C PRO A 306 8.41 50.18 -29.83
N PRO A 307 9.22 49.93 -30.89
CA PRO A 307 9.03 50.16 -32.32
C PRO A 307 9.18 48.87 -33.18
N THR A 308 8.99 49.04 -34.48
CA THR A 308 9.07 48.08 -35.60
C THR A 308 10.46 47.47 -35.88
N ASN A 309 10.47 46.29 -36.53
CA ASN A 309 11.60 45.58 -37.20
C ASN A 309 12.54 44.79 -36.27
N LEU A 310 12.69 43.48 -36.43
CA LEU A 310 13.28 42.84 -37.62
C LEU A 310 12.70 41.45 -37.94
N ARG A 311 12.54 41.15 -39.23
CA ARG A 311 12.42 39.77 -39.74
C ARG A 311 13.82 39.20 -40.00
N LYS A 312 14.13 38.05 -39.40
CA LYS A 312 14.41 36.81 -40.15
C LYS A 312 14.39 35.61 -39.20
#